data_AF-A0A7V2YZ62-F1
#
_entry.id   AF-A0A7V2YZ62-F1
#
_cell.length_a   1.000
_cell.length_b   1.000
_cell.length_c   1.000
_cell.angle_alpha   90.00
_cell.angle_beta   90.00
_cell.angle_gamma   90.00
#
_symmetry.space_group_name_H-M   'P 1'
#
loop_
_entity.id
_entity.type
_entity.pdbx_description
1 polymer ?
#
loop_
_entity_poly.entity_id
_entity_poly.type
_entity_poly.pdbx_seq_one_letter_code
_entity_poly.pdbx_strand_id
1 'polypeptide(L)'
;MTTPARPWPNNQKENRDRAAEEIVAALKAIVPLLQVRVGDVDRLQSAGRAVHHLHSAARWLERAGAPTLPDMPVHRMEALHAKTPDVS
;
A
#
# COMPACT_ATOMS: atom_id res chain seq x y z
N MET A 1 -26.74 -26.08 9.11
CA MET A 1 -26.13 -25.43 10.28
C MET A 1 -25.65 -24.06 9.86
N THR A 2 -26.27 -23.00 10.36
CA THR A 2 -25.90 -21.62 10.03
C THR A 2 -24.83 -21.19 11.02
N THR A 3 -23.61 -20.92 10.54
CA THR A 3 -22.52 -20.45 11.39
C THR A 3 -22.92 -19.10 11.99
N PRO A 4 -22.84 -18.91 13.33
CA PRO A 4 -23.15 -17.63 13.92
C PRO A 4 -22.27 -16.53 13.33
N ALA A 5 -22.85 -15.36 13.05
CA ALA A 5 -22.10 -14.19 12.62
C ALA A 5 -21.01 -13.88 13.66
N ARG A 6 -19.76 -13.64 13.22
CA ARG A 6 -18.68 -13.37 14.16
C ARG A 6 -19.01 -12.14 15.02
N PRO A 7 -18.75 -12.21 16.33
CA PRO A 7 -19.10 -11.14 17.26
C PRO A 7 -18.35 -9.86 16.92
N TRP A 8 -19.12 -8.78 16.78
CA TRP A 8 -18.58 -7.43 16.67
C TRP A 8 -17.94 -7.00 18.00
N PRO A 9 -16.77 -6.31 17.99
CA PRO A 9 -15.99 -5.90 16.83
C PRO A 9 -15.09 -7.04 16.31
N ASN A 10 -15.27 -7.36 15.03
CA ASN A 10 -14.49 -8.34 14.29
C ASN A 10 -13.08 -7.81 14.04
N ASN A 11 -12.15 -7.98 14.99
CA ASN A 11 -10.69 -7.83 14.80
C ASN A 11 -10.23 -6.60 13.98
N GLN A 12 -11.04 -5.54 13.92
CA GLN A 12 -10.79 -4.38 13.07
C GLN A 12 -9.64 -3.56 13.58
N LYS A 13 -9.54 -3.42 14.91
CA LYS A 13 -8.40 -2.80 15.57
C LYS A 13 -7.11 -3.53 15.18
N GLU A 14 -7.09 -4.86 15.30
CA GLU A 14 -5.92 -5.67 14.93
C GLU A 14 -5.56 -5.49 13.45
N ASN A 15 -6.54 -5.55 12.54
CA ASN A 15 -6.29 -5.31 11.12
C ASN A 15 -5.73 -3.90 10.85
N ARG A 16 -6.22 -2.86 11.54
CA ARG A 16 -5.71 -1.50 11.42
C ARG A 16 -4.29 -1.37 11.98
N ASP A 17 -4.01 -1.99 13.12
CA ASP A 17 -2.69 -2.00 13.74
C ASP A 17 -1.68 -2.73 12.82
N ARG A 18 -2.06 -3.87 12.24
CA ARG A 18 -1.26 -4.58 11.22
C ARG A 18 -1.02 -3.75 9.98
N ALA A 19 -2.04 -3.06 9.47
CA ALA A 19 -1.86 -2.15 8.34
C ALA A 19 -0.83 -1.05 8.65
N ALA A 20 -0.87 -0.48 9.84
CA ALA A 20 0.09 0.54 10.28
C ALA A 20 1.52 -0.01 10.38
N GLU A 21 1.69 -1.22 10.94
CA GLU A 21 2.99 -1.92 10.99
C GLU A 21 3.59 -2.10 9.58
N GLU A 22 2.79 -2.57 8.63
CA GLU A 22 3.21 -2.77 7.24
C GLU A 22 3.57 -1.43 6.56
N ILE A 23 2.81 -0.37 6.79
CA ILE A 23 3.13 0.97 6.27
C ILE A 23 4.48 1.46 6.80
N VAL A 24 4.74 1.30 8.11
CA VAL A 24 6.02 1.67 8.70
C VAL A 24 7.18 0.84 8.12
N ALA A 25 6.96 -0.46 7.89
CA ALA A 25 7.95 -1.31 7.23
C ALA A 25 8.24 -0.87 5.79
N ALA A 26 7.20 -0.50 5.04
CA ALA A 26 7.35 0.06 3.68
C ALA A 26 8.16 1.35 3.69
N LEU A 27 7.86 2.28 4.61
CA LEU A 27 8.61 3.54 4.73
C LEU A 27 10.09 3.28 5.02
N LYS A 28 10.41 2.35 5.91
CA LYS A 28 11.81 1.95 6.19
C LYS A 28 12.51 1.37 4.96
N ALA A 29 11.78 0.66 4.09
CA ALA A 29 12.33 0.15 2.83
C ALA A 29 12.50 1.23 1.75
N ILE A 30 11.69 2.29 1.79
CA ILE A 30 11.76 3.44 0.86
C ILE A 30 12.94 4.36 1.21
N VAL A 31 13.22 4.60 2.49
CA VAL A 31 14.28 5.56 2.92
C VAL A 31 15.63 5.32 2.22
N PRO A 32 16.15 4.08 2.08
CA PRO A 32 17.37 3.82 1.32
C PRO A 32 17.32 4.30 -0.14
N LEU A 33 16.15 4.27 -0.79
CA LEU A 33 16.00 4.70 -2.20
C LEU A 33 16.29 6.18 -2.39
N LEU A 34 16.19 6.98 -1.33
CA LEU A 34 16.44 8.43 -1.35
C LEU A 34 17.93 8.77 -1.20
N GLN A 35 18.78 7.77 -0.93
CA GLN A 35 20.22 7.99 -0.78
C GLN A 35 20.91 8.20 -2.13
N VAL A 36 21.85 9.14 -2.16
CA VAL A 36 22.59 9.54 -3.38
C VAL A 36 23.42 8.40 -3.97
N ARG A 37 23.89 7.46 -3.14
CA ARG A 37 24.75 6.35 -3.55
C ARG A 37 24.19 5.02 -3.04
N VAL A 38 23.32 4.41 -3.83
CA VAL A 38 22.82 3.04 -3.61
C VAL A 38 22.95 2.30 -4.93
N GLY A 39 23.50 1.08 -4.88
CA GLY A 39 23.65 0.24 -6.07
C GLY A 39 22.29 -0.18 -6.63
N ASP A 40 22.23 -0.47 -7.92
CA ASP A 40 20.97 -0.79 -8.61
C ASP A 40 20.27 -2.03 -8.03
N VAL A 41 21.06 -3.03 -7.61
CA VAL A 41 20.53 -4.24 -6.96
C VAL A 41 19.87 -3.89 -5.64
N ASP A 42 20.50 -3.06 -4.82
CA ASP A 42 19.96 -2.64 -3.52
C ASP A 42 18.72 -1.77 -3.70
N ARG A 43 18.70 -0.89 -4.72
CA ARG A 43 17.51 -0.11 -5.08
C ARG A 43 16.35 -1.04 -5.44
N LEU A 44 16.58 -2.04 -6.29
CA LEU A 44 15.54 -2.98 -6.70
C LEU A 44 15.00 -3.79 -5.51
N GLN A 45 15.89 -4.25 -4.62
CA GLN A 45 15.48 -4.96 -3.41
C GLN A 45 14.65 -4.08 -2.46
N SER A 46 15.09 -2.85 -2.21
CA SER A 46 14.37 -1.88 -1.38
C SER A 46 13.00 -1.54 -1.97
N ALA A 47 12.93 -1.30 -3.27
CA ALA A 47 11.66 -1.05 -3.97
C ALA A 47 10.72 -2.27 -3.88
N GLY A 48 11.23 -3.48 -4.13
CA GLY A 48 10.46 -4.71 -4.02
C GLY A 48 9.90 -4.94 -2.60
N ARG A 49 10.70 -4.70 -1.56
CA ARG A 49 10.27 -4.77 -0.16
C ARG A 49 9.19 -3.73 0.15
N ALA A 50 9.38 -2.49 -0.30
CA ALA A 50 8.39 -1.44 -0.10
C ALA A 50 7.04 -1.79 -0.74
N VAL A 51 7.04 -2.26 -2.00
CA VAL A 51 5.83 -2.67 -2.71
C VAL A 51 5.14 -3.84 -2.01
N HIS A 52 5.90 -4.83 -1.54
CA HIS A 52 5.36 -5.97 -0.81
C HIS A 52 4.61 -5.51 0.45
N HIS A 53 5.25 -4.68 1.28
CA HIS A 53 4.64 -4.15 2.50
C HIS A 53 3.41 -3.27 2.22
N LEU A 54 3.44 -2.43 1.18
CA LEU A 54 2.28 -1.63 0.78
C LEU A 54 1.11 -2.50 0.31
N HIS A 55 1.37 -3.59 -0.42
CA HIS A 55 0.33 -4.54 -0.82
C HIS A 55 -0.27 -5.23 0.41
N SER A 56 0.56 -5.68 1.35
CA SER A 56 0.11 -6.28 2.60
C SER A 56 -0.73 -5.30 3.43
N ALA A 57 -0.29 -4.04 3.57
CA ALA A 57 -1.04 -2.98 4.23
C ALA A 57 -2.43 -2.79 3.59
N ALA A 58 -2.49 -2.76 2.26
CA ALA A 58 -3.76 -2.62 1.55
C ALA A 58 -4.74 -3.76 1.87
N ARG A 59 -4.25 -5.02 1.91
CA ARG A 59 -5.08 -6.17 2.31
C ARG A 59 -5.58 -6.08 3.74
N TRP A 60 -4.77 -5.58 4.66
CA TRP A 60 -5.19 -5.36 6.04
C TRP A 60 -6.25 -4.27 6.16
N LEU A 61 -6.13 -3.19 5.40
CA LEU A 61 -7.14 -2.13 5.32
C LEU A 61 -8.46 -2.65 4.75
N GLU A 62 -8.43 -3.41 3.66
CA GLU A 62 -9.63 -4.05 3.07
C GLU A 62 -10.33 -4.94 4.09
N ARG A 63 -9.57 -5.75 4.86
CA ARG A 63 -10.10 -6.59 5.96
C ARG A 63 -10.69 -5.79 7.11
N ALA A 64 -10.22 -4.56 7.33
CA ALA A 64 -10.80 -3.63 8.30
C ALA A 64 -12.04 -2.89 7.75
N GLY A 65 -12.42 -3.11 6.50
CA GLY A 65 -13.53 -2.44 5.82
C GLY A 65 -13.15 -1.10 5.18
N ALA A 66 -11.86 -0.79 5.07
CA ALA A 66 -11.36 0.40 4.37
C ALA A 66 -11.03 0.03 2.91
N PRO A 67 -11.78 0.53 1.91
CA PRO A 67 -11.46 0.27 0.51
C PRO A 67 -10.13 0.94 0.13
N THR A 68 -9.28 0.21 -0.58
CA THR A 68 -7.94 0.68 -1.00
C THR A 68 -7.83 0.96 -2.48
N LEU A 69 -8.86 0.62 -3.26
CA LEU A 69 -9.02 1.14 -4.61
C LEU A 69 -9.46 2.61 -4.51
N PRO A 70 -8.81 3.53 -5.24
CA PRO A 70 -9.24 4.92 -5.25
C PRO A 70 -10.66 5.01 -5.81
N ASP A 71 -11.49 5.85 -5.19
CA ASP A 71 -12.90 6.09 -5.57
C ASP A 71 -13.03 6.94 -6.86
N MET A 72 -11.96 7.02 -7.65
CA MET A 72 -11.91 7.79 -8.88
C MET A 72 -12.33 6.90 -10.04
N PRO A 73 -13.31 7.32 -10.86
CA PRO A 73 -13.64 6.57 -12.07
C PRO A 73 -12.38 6.46 -12.93
N VAL A 74 -12.10 5.25 -13.43
CA VAL A 74 -10.90 4.89 -14.22
C VAL A 74 -10.60 5.91 -15.32
N HIS A 75 -11.65 6.49 -15.93
CA HIS A 75 -11.57 7.53 -16.97
C HIS A 75 -10.88 8.84 -16.52
N ARG A 76 -10.82 9.14 -15.22
CA ARG A 76 -10.14 10.33 -14.68
C ARG A 76 -8.66 10.11 -14.39
N MET A 77 -8.22 8.84 -14.27
CA MET A 77 -6.80 8.50 -14.11
C MET A 77 -6.03 8.65 -15.42
N GLU A 78 -6.66 8.35 -16.55
CA GLU A 78 -6.08 8.54 -17.90
C GLU A 78 -5.82 10.02 -18.19
N ALA A 79 -6.72 10.91 -17.75
CA ALA A 79 -6.57 12.35 -17.90
C ALA A 79 -5.41 12.97 -17.08
N LEU A 80 -4.93 12.27 -16.05
CA LEU A 80 -3.75 12.70 -15.27
C LEU A 80 -2.44 12.28 -15.95
N HIS A 81 -2.38 11.08 -16.55
CA HIS A 81 -1.21 10.65 -17.33
C HIS A 81 -1.01 11.48 -18.60
N ALA A 82 -2.08 11.94 -19.24
CA ALA A 82 -2.02 12.77 -20.44
C ALA A 82 -1.55 14.22 -20.19
N LYS A 83 -1.40 14.65 -18.93
CA LYS A 83 -1.03 16.03 -18.56
C LYS A 83 0.40 16.21 -18.07
N THR A 84 1.23 15.16 -18.07
CA THR A 84 2.67 15.33 -17.86
C THR A 84 3.27 15.95 -19.12
N PRO A 85 3.70 17.23 -19.12
CA PRO A 85 4.39 17.78 -20.28
C PRO A 85 5.69 16.99 -20.47
N ASP A 86 5.95 16.62 -21.72
CA ASP A 86 7.22 16.07 -22.17
C ASP A 86 8.30 17.10 -21.85
N VAL A 87 9.09 16.84 -20.81
CA VAL A 87 10.27 17.65 -20.49
C VAL A 87 11.39 17.15 -21.40
N SER A 88 11.35 17.61 -22.65
CA SER A 88 12.49 17.58 -23.57
C SER A 88 13.52 18.65 -23.23
#